data_AF-A0A2U3LX23-F1
#
_entry.id   AF-A0A2U3LX23-F1
#
_cell.length_a   1.000
_cell.length_b   1.000
_cell.length_c   1.000
_cell.angle_alpha   90.00
_cell.angle_beta   90.00
_cell.angle_gamma   90.00
#
_symmetry.space_group_name_H-M   'P 1'
#
loop_
_entity.id
_entity.type
_entity.pdbx_description
1 polymer ?
#
loop_
_entity_poly.entity_id
_entity_poly.type
_entity_poly.pdbx_seq_one_letter_code
_entity_poly.pdbx_strand_id
1 'polypeptide(L)'
;MADPWKLDDLEIVGYANVLTETMVPSVVPPVFRLKADRGRALLPPYHLNRGFVWNATEVPDSELEELRDSDEITLFDGAFPASSDFELWIDDAFQYHYQPEYEAEEELGRIATEAIQGAEEALRRGDIEQAEHLSGVAICADDRKMEPLAIKAAICRMKEDWAGERLMRELAAPRLTEGLFQQMVSYYCGPSRQQSALMRGMAGVRPLERAA
;
A
#
# COMPACT_ATOMS: atom_id res chain seq x y z
N MET A 1 -15.25 7.24 25.94
CA MET A 1 -14.09 7.26 25.02
C MET A 1 -12.88 7.59 25.86
N ALA A 2 -11.80 6.83 25.75
CA ALA A 2 -10.53 7.21 26.36
C ALA A 2 -10.05 8.52 25.73
N ASP A 3 -9.35 9.34 26.50
CA ASP A 3 -8.74 10.57 25.97
C ASP A 3 -7.69 10.21 24.92
N PRO A 4 -7.56 11.00 23.84
CA PRO A 4 -6.56 10.75 22.82
C PRO A 4 -5.14 10.94 23.34
N TRP A 5 -4.21 10.15 22.83
CA TRP A 5 -2.78 10.29 23.13
C TRP A 5 -2.13 11.25 22.15
N LYS A 6 -1.33 12.20 22.62
CA LYS A 6 -0.52 13.07 21.75
C LYS A 6 0.66 12.30 21.19
N LEU A 7 0.93 12.39 19.89
CA LEU A 7 2.10 11.77 19.26
C LEU A 7 3.41 12.26 19.87
N ASP A 8 3.48 13.53 20.30
CA ASP A 8 4.65 14.08 20.99
C ASP A 8 5.00 13.34 22.30
N ASP A 9 4.04 12.65 22.91
CA ASP A 9 4.23 11.87 24.14
C ASP A 9 4.57 10.40 23.85
N LEU A 10 4.70 10.02 22.57
CA LEU A 10 4.87 8.64 22.11
C LEU A 10 6.20 8.42 21.37
N GLU A 11 6.76 7.23 21.55
CA GLU A 11 7.85 6.70 20.74
C GLU A 11 7.36 5.47 19.96
N ILE A 12 7.85 5.29 18.75
CA ILE A 12 7.61 4.11 17.93
C ILE A 12 8.62 3.03 18.35
N VAL A 13 8.12 1.84 18.62
CA VAL A 13 8.92 0.68 19.06
C VAL A 13 8.85 -0.50 18.09
N GLY A 14 8.01 -0.39 17.06
CA GLY A 14 7.75 -1.45 16.10
C GLY A 14 6.59 -1.10 15.18
N TYR A 15 6.05 -2.11 14.50
CA TYR A 15 4.81 -2.01 13.73
C TYR A 15 3.96 -3.27 13.91
N ALA A 16 2.64 -3.10 13.81
CA ALA A 16 1.73 -4.22 13.83
C ALA A 16 1.72 -4.82 12.41
N ASN A 17 2.11 -6.10 12.34
CA ASN A 17 2.18 -7.01 11.19
C ASN A 17 3.52 -7.76 11.19
N VAL A 18 3.48 -9.02 10.75
CA VAL A 18 4.67 -9.75 10.28
C VAL A 18 4.55 -9.83 8.77
N LEU A 19 5.46 -9.12 8.08
CA LEU A 19 5.43 -9.01 6.63
C LEU A 19 6.14 -10.19 5.98
N THR A 20 5.64 -10.59 4.81
CA THR A 20 6.31 -11.53 3.91
C THR A 20 6.74 -10.81 2.63
N GLU A 21 7.57 -11.45 1.80
CA GLU A 21 8.09 -10.87 0.54
C GLU A 21 6.97 -10.44 -0.43
N THR A 22 5.77 -11.01 -0.28
CA THR A 22 4.60 -10.68 -1.10
C THR A 22 3.81 -9.47 -0.61
N MET A 23 4.17 -8.94 0.55
CA MET A 23 3.46 -7.86 1.25
C MET A 23 4.28 -6.55 1.28
N VAL A 24 5.40 -6.49 0.57
CA VAL A 24 6.29 -5.32 0.52
C VAL A 24 6.38 -4.74 -0.90
N PRO A 25 6.58 -3.42 -1.03
CA PRO A 25 6.63 -2.44 0.06
C PRO A 25 5.23 -2.17 0.62
N SER A 26 5.11 -1.78 1.89
CA SER A 26 3.81 -1.49 2.50
C SER A 26 3.91 -0.46 3.61
N VAL A 27 2.90 0.40 3.69
CA VAL A 27 2.63 1.20 4.88
C VAL A 27 2.21 0.27 6.01
N VAL A 28 2.74 0.49 7.21
CA VAL A 28 2.47 -0.35 8.38
C VAL A 28 2.08 0.49 9.58
N PRO A 29 1.06 0.08 10.36
CA PRO A 29 0.66 0.83 11.54
C PRO A 29 1.75 0.73 12.63
N PRO A 30 2.30 1.86 13.11
CA PRO A 30 3.25 1.83 14.21
C PRO A 30 2.72 1.17 15.50
N VAL A 31 3.58 0.49 16.23
CA VAL A 31 3.39 0.19 17.65
C VAL A 31 4.00 1.33 18.45
N PHE A 32 3.20 1.98 19.29
CA PHE A 32 3.67 3.09 20.11
C PHE A 32 3.93 2.66 21.56
N ARG A 33 4.84 3.37 22.23
CA ARG A 33 5.08 3.31 23.67
C ARG A 33 5.04 4.71 24.27
N LEU A 34 4.55 4.83 25.50
CA LEU A 34 4.51 6.11 26.20
C LEU A 34 5.89 6.52 26.68
N LYS A 35 6.31 7.75 26.39
CA LYS A 35 7.61 8.30 26.86
C LYS A 35 7.65 8.41 28.38
N ALA A 36 6.53 8.80 29.00
CA ALA A 36 6.42 8.99 30.45
C ALA A 36 6.26 7.68 31.22
N ASP A 37 5.79 6.62 30.56
CA ASP A 37 5.55 5.30 31.15
C ASP A 37 5.90 4.20 30.15
N ARG A 38 7.15 3.73 30.21
CA ARG A 38 7.67 2.70 29.31
C ARG A 38 7.07 1.32 29.56
N GLY A 39 6.24 1.14 30.60
CA GLY A 39 5.55 -0.13 30.83
C GLY A 39 4.29 -0.31 29.98
N ARG A 40 3.89 0.70 29.18
CA ARG A 40 2.62 0.72 28.46
C ARG A 40 2.81 1.03 26.98
N ALA A 41 2.21 0.19 26.16
CA ALA A 41 2.24 0.30 24.70
C ALA A 41 0.83 0.42 24.13
N LEU A 42 0.75 0.95 22.91
CA LEU A 42 -0.48 1.22 22.19
C LEU A 42 -0.42 0.51 20.83
N LEU A 43 -1.39 -0.37 20.61
CA LEU A 43 -1.52 -1.20 19.42
C LEU A 43 -2.72 -0.76 18.57
N PRO A 44 -2.66 -0.97 17.24
CA PRO A 44 -3.83 -0.82 16.39
C PRO A 44 -4.91 -1.89 16.70
N PRO A 45 -6.16 -1.71 16.24
CA PRO A 45 -6.62 -0.60 15.40
C PRO A 45 -6.74 0.72 16.18
N TYR A 46 -6.22 1.80 15.60
CA TYR A 46 -6.39 3.17 16.08
C TYR A 46 -6.60 4.12 14.91
N HIS A 47 -6.92 5.38 15.21
CA HIS A 47 -6.92 6.45 14.21
C HIS A 47 -5.87 7.49 14.54
N LEU A 48 -5.04 7.83 13.54
CA LEU A 48 -4.12 8.97 13.59
C LEU A 48 -4.83 10.20 13.04
N ASN A 49 -4.85 11.29 13.81
CA ASN A 49 -5.46 12.55 13.37
C ASN A 49 -4.76 13.75 14.03
N ARG A 50 -4.15 14.63 13.22
CA ARG A 50 -3.61 15.94 13.65
C ARG A 50 -2.71 15.87 14.90
N GLY A 51 -1.79 14.92 14.95
CA GLY A 51 -0.89 14.78 16.11
C GLY A 51 -1.44 13.90 17.24
N PHE A 52 -2.54 13.16 17.04
CA PHE A 52 -3.16 12.35 18.08
C PHE A 52 -3.45 10.91 17.63
N VAL A 53 -3.32 9.97 18.56
CA VAL A 53 -3.73 8.57 18.46
C VAL A 53 -5.06 8.38 19.20
N TRP A 54 -6.06 7.85 18.52
CA TRP A 54 -7.41 7.59 19.05
C TRP A 54 -7.73 6.10 19.03
N ASN A 55 -8.43 5.63 20.08
CA ASN A 55 -8.95 4.26 20.18
C ASN A 55 -7.90 3.14 20.13
N ALA A 56 -6.63 3.43 20.40
CA ALA A 56 -5.62 2.37 20.48
C ALA A 56 -5.90 1.39 21.61
N THR A 57 -5.56 0.12 21.36
CA THR A 57 -5.55 -0.93 22.38
C THR A 57 -4.30 -0.75 23.22
N GLU A 58 -4.48 -0.54 24.52
CA GLU A 58 -3.36 -0.43 25.44
C GLU A 58 -2.98 -1.79 26.01
N VAL A 59 -1.69 -2.09 26.00
CA VAL A 59 -1.14 -3.34 26.53
C VAL A 59 0.09 -3.06 27.40
N PRO A 60 0.38 -3.90 28.42
CA PRO A 60 1.64 -3.84 29.14
C PRO A 60 2.82 -4.30 28.28
N ASP A 61 4.03 -3.87 28.63
CA ASP A 61 5.28 -4.23 27.92
C ASP A 61 5.52 -5.75 27.88
N SER A 62 5.09 -6.50 28.91
CA SER A 62 5.16 -7.96 28.90
C SER A 62 4.31 -8.60 27.79
N GLU A 63 3.17 -8.01 27.46
CA GLU A 63 2.30 -8.49 26.39
C GLU A 63 2.87 -8.14 25.00
N LEU A 64 3.62 -7.03 24.86
CA LEU A 64 4.35 -6.74 23.61
C LEU A 64 5.36 -7.83 23.27
N GLU A 65 6.11 -8.31 24.27
CA GLU A 65 7.10 -9.36 24.08
C GLU A 65 6.43 -10.68 23.69
N GLU A 66 5.30 -11.02 24.31
CA GLU A 66 4.48 -12.17 23.95
C GLU A 66 3.97 -12.06 22.49
N LEU A 67 3.48 -10.89 22.09
CA LEU A 67 2.98 -10.63 20.73
C LEU A 67 4.10 -10.66 19.67
N ARG A 68 5.32 -10.26 20.02
CA ARG A 68 6.49 -10.43 19.15
C ARG A 68 6.80 -11.92 18.99
N ASP A 69 6.86 -12.64 20.11
CA ASP A 69 7.24 -14.05 20.13
C ASP A 69 6.17 -14.96 19.48
N SER A 70 4.93 -14.48 19.35
CA SER A 70 3.83 -15.13 18.63
C SER A 70 3.70 -14.70 17.15
N ASP A 71 4.64 -13.93 16.61
CA ASP A 71 4.63 -13.41 15.23
C ASP A 71 3.38 -12.52 14.91
N GLU A 72 2.89 -11.74 15.89
CA GLU A 72 1.76 -10.82 15.69
C GLU A 72 2.22 -9.38 15.41
N ILE A 73 3.38 -8.98 15.93
CA ILE A 73 3.98 -7.67 15.72
C ILE A 73 5.48 -7.80 15.40
N THR A 74 6.03 -6.78 14.76
CA THR A 74 7.48 -6.65 14.57
C THR A 74 8.01 -5.53 15.46
N LEU A 75 8.93 -5.84 16.37
CA LEU A 75 9.61 -4.85 17.21
C LEU A 75 10.96 -4.45 16.61
N PHE A 76 11.32 -3.18 16.77
CA PHE A 76 12.62 -2.66 16.37
C PHE A 76 13.66 -2.84 17.47
N ASP A 77 14.95 -2.89 17.08
CA ASP A 77 16.07 -2.93 18.03
C ASP A 77 16.16 -1.66 18.93
N GLY A 78 15.52 -0.57 18.50
CA GLY A 78 15.49 0.69 19.22
C GLY A 78 14.19 1.44 19.01
N ALA A 79 13.90 2.37 19.93
CA ALA A 79 12.75 3.26 19.83
C ALA A 79 13.14 4.61 19.27
N PHE A 80 12.24 5.24 18.51
CA PHE A 80 12.42 6.59 17.97
C PHE A 80 11.16 7.44 18.17
N PRO A 81 11.27 8.77 18.26
CA PRO A 81 10.11 9.62 18.55
C PRO A 81 9.06 9.56 17.42
N ALA A 82 7.79 9.46 17.80
CA ALA A 82 6.72 9.67 16.85
C ALA A 82 6.60 11.16 16.52
N SER A 83 6.25 11.45 15.27
CA SER A 83 6.03 12.77 14.70
C SER A 83 4.67 12.80 13.99
N SER A 84 4.00 13.94 14.03
CA SER A 84 2.80 14.16 13.21
C SER A 84 3.16 14.21 11.73
N ASP A 85 2.21 13.82 10.88
CA ASP A 85 2.33 13.92 9.41
C ASP A 85 3.52 13.12 8.85
N PHE A 86 3.91 12.04 9.53
CA PHE A 86 4.92 11.08 9.11
C PHE A 86 4.27 9.72 8.92
N GLU A 87 4.76 8.99 7.93
CA GLU A 87 4.32 7.65 7.57
C GLU A 87 5.43 6.63 7.88
N LEU A 88 5.04 5.47 8.43
CA LEU A 88 5.93 4.34 8.62
C LEU A 88 5.65 3.31 7.53
N TRP A 89 6.66 2.98 6.73
CA TRP A 89 6.51 1.98 5.68
C TRP A 89 7.76 1.10 5.58
N ILE A 90 7.59 -0.10 5.05
CA ILE A 90 8.65 -1.10 4.88
C ILE A 90 8.90 -1.27 3.38
N ASP A 91 10.16 -1.24 2.97
CA ASP A 91 10.56 -1.46 1.57
C ASP A 91 10.70 -2.94 1.19
N ASP A 92 11.04 -3.20 -0.07
CA ASP A 92 11.26 -4.55 -0.61
C ASP A 92 12.50 -5.26 -0.02
N ALA A 93 13.41 -4.51 0.61
CA ALA A 93 14.56 -5.01 1.36
C ALA A 93 14.27 -5.15 2.87
N PHE A 94 13.00 -5.07 3.27
CA PHE A 94 12.55 -5.12 4.67
C PHE A 94 13.19 -4.04 5.56
N GLN A 95 13.60 -2.91 4.98
CA GLN A 95 14.03 -1.75 5.75
C GLN A 95 12.82 -0.88 6.04
N TYR A 96 12.74 -0.40 7.28
CA TYR A 96 11.74 0.58 7.66
C TYR A 96 12.18 1.98 7.25
N HIS A 97 11.20 2.77 6.87
CA HIS A 97 11.33 4.19 6.54
C HIS A 97 10.31 4.96 7.36
N TYR A 98 10.76 6.03 8.00
CA TYR A 98 9.90 6.92 8.78
C TYR A 98 10.18 8.37 8.38
N GLN A 99 9.28 8.90 7.57
CA GLN A 99 9.49 10.18 6.87
C GLN A 99 8.16 10.92 6.70
N PRO A 100 8.17 12.22 6.33
CA PRO A 100 6.95 12.97 6.08
C PRO A 100 6.02 12.25 5.09
N GLU A 101 4.71 12.31 5.35
CA GLU A 101 3.68 11.61 4.56
C GLU A 101 3.80 11.91 3.07
N TYR A 102 4.04 13.18 2.69
CA TYR A 102 4.19 13.56 1.28
C TYR A 102 5.41 12.92 0.60
N GLU A 103 6.51 12.70 1.33
CA GLU A 103 7.71 12.03 0.79
C GLU A 103 7.45 10.54 0.63
N ALA A 104 6.79 9.91 1.61
CA ALA A 104 6.38 8.51 1.52
C ALA A 104 5.41 8.28 0.35
N GLU A 105 4.43 9.16 0.16
CA GLU A 105 3.50 9.09 -0.97
C GLU A 105 4.21 9.22 -2.33
N GLU A 106 5.20 10.11 -2.44
CA GLU A 106 5.99 10.28 -3.67
C GLU A 106 6.83 9.03 -3.96
N GLU A 107 7.52 8.49 -2.95
CA GLU A 107 8.38 7.31 -3.11
C GLU A 107 7.59 6.04 -3.41
N LEU A 108 6.54 5.75 -2.64
CA LEU A 108 5.65 4.60 -2.88
C LEU A 108 4.94 4.74 -4.22
N GLY A 109 4.50 5.94 -4.59
CA GLY A 109 3.90 6.23 -5.89
C GLY A 109 4.87 5.98 -7.06
N ARG A 110 6.15 6.31 -6.88
CA ARG A 110 7.23 5.99 -7.84
C ARG A 110 7.42 4.48 -7.96
N ILE A 111 7.57 3.77 -6.83
CA ILE A 111 7.72 2.31 -6.81
C ILE A 111 6.55 1.62 -7.51
N ALA A 112 5.32 2.01 -7.19
CA ALA A 112 4.13 1.46 -7.82
C ALA A 112 4.13 1.67 -9.34
N THR A 113 4.52 2.88 -9.79
CA THR A 113 4.58 3.21 -11.21
C THR A 113 5.66 2.40 -11.95
N GLU A 114 6.84 2.22 -11.36
CA GLU A 114 7.91 1.40 -11.92
C GLU A 114 7.50 -0.08 -11.98
N ALA A 115 6.87 -0.59 -10.92
CA ALA A 115 6.38 -1.96 -10.85
C ALA A 115 5.27 -2.23 -11.88
N ILE A 116 4.35 -1.29 -12.12
CA ILE A 116 3.35 -1.38 -13.21
C ILE A 116 4.05 -1.51 -14.56
N GLN A 117 4.99 -0.61 -14.87
CA GLN A 117 5.72 -0.64 -16.14
C GLN A 117 6.48 -1.96 -16.32
N GLY A 118 7.11 -2.46 -15.26
CA GLY A 118 7.78 -3.76 -15.25
C GLY A 118 6.82 -4.93 -15.46
N ALA A 119 5.65 -4.90 -14.83
CA ALA A 119 4.61 -5.93 -15.00
C ALA A 119 4.07 -5.96 -16.44
N GLU A 120 3.87 -4.79 -17.04
CA GLU A 120 3.47 -4.69 -18.45
C GLU A 120 4.54 -5.25 -19.40
N GLU A 121 5.82 -4.96 -19.16
CA GLU A 121 6.92 -5.52 -19.93
C GLU A 121 7.03 -7.04 -19.76
N ALA A 122 6.83 -7.54 -18.54
CA ALA A 122 6.80 -8.98 -18.25
C ALA A 122 5.66 -9.68 -19.01
N LEU A 123 4.44 -9.12 -18.98
CA LEU A 123 3.32 -9.63 -19.79
C LEU A 123 3.64 -9.65 -21.28
N ARG A 124 4.23 -8.58 -21.82
CA ARG A 124 4.61 -8.49 -23.24
C ARG A 124 5.65 -9.54 -23.65
N ARG A 125 6.48 -9.98 -22.71
CA ARG A 125 7.47 -11.06 -22.91
C ARG A 125 6.92 -12.46 -22.60
N GLY A 126 5.70 -12.56 -22.10
CA GLY A 126 5.08 -13.82 -21.68
C GLY A 126 5.57 -14.34 -20.31
N ASP A 127 6.27 -13.50 -19.55
CA ASP A 127 6.74 -13.83 -18.20
C ASP A 127 5.63 -13.54 -17.17
N ILE A 128 4.76 -14.54 -17.00
CA ILE A 128 3.56 -14.40 -16.18
C ILE A 128 3.89 -14.32 -14.68
N GLU A 129 4.89 -15.07 -14.21
CA GLU A 129 5.29 -15.07 -12.80
C GLU A 129 5.84 -13.70 -12.39
N GLN A 130 6.72 -13.12 -13.22
CA GLN A 130 7.26 -11.78 -12.96
C GLN A 130 6.18 -10.70 -13.03
N ALA A 131 5.23 -10.81 -13.97
CA ALA A 131 4.10 -9.88 -14.05
C ALA A 131 3.18 -9.97 -12.82
N GLU A 132 2.96 -11.19 -12.32
CA GLU A 132 2.17 -11.43 -11.11
C GLU A 132 2.85 -10.87 -9.86
N HIS A 133 4.17 -11.06 -9.73
CA HIS A 133 4.95 -10.50 -8.63
C HIS A 133 4.93 -8.96 -8.65
N LEU A 134 5.28 -8.34 -9.78
CA LEU A 134 5.36 -6.87 -9.90
C LEU A 134 4.00 -6.18 -9.75
N SER A 135 2.92 -6.80 -10.23
CA SER A 135 1.58 -6.30 -9.93
C SER A 135 1.22 -6.41 -8.45
N GLY A 136 1.75 -7.40 -7.72
CA GLY A 136 1.65 -7.46 -6.25
C GLY A 136 2.36 -6.28 -5.57
N VAL A 137 3.64 -6.08 -5.92
CA VAL A 137 4.45 -4.94 -5.45
C VAL A 137 3.72 -3.61 -5.67
N ALA A 138 3.15 -3.40 -6.86
CA ALA A 138 2.43 -2.17 -7.16
C ALA A 138 1.17 -1.95 -6.32
N ILE A 139 0.44 -3.03 -5.99
CA ILE A 139 -0.75 -2.96 -5.11
C ILE A 139 -0.34 -2.61 -3.68
N CYS A 140 0.72 -3.25 -3.17
CA CYS A 140 1.21 -3.01 -1.82
C CYS A 140 1.77 -1.58 -1.68
N ALA A 141 2.46 -1.09 -2.71
CA ALA A 141 3.00 0.26 -2.76
C ALA A 141 1.90 1.34 -2.83
N ASP A 142 0.91 1.19 -3.71
CA ASP A 142 -0.15 2.18 -3.88
C ASP A 142 -1.49 1.53 -4.31
N ASP A 143 -2.33 1.24 -3.31
CA ASP A 143 -3.65 0.60 -3.50
C ASP A 143 -4.67 1.47 -4.27
N ARG A 144 -4.33 2.74 -4.52
CA ARG A 144 -5.18 3.68 -5.25
C ARG A 144 -5.09 3.46 -6.75
N LYS A 145 -4.02 2.83 -7.25
CA LYS A 145 -3.82 2.51 -8.68
C LYS A 145 -4.57 1.24 -9.06
N MET A 146 -5.33 1.30 -10.16
CA MET A 146 -6.19 0.18 -10.60
C MET A 146 -5.54 -0.69 -11.66
N GLU A 147 -4.49 -0.20 -12.31
CA GLU A 147 -3.70 -0.90 -13.33
C GLU A 147 -3.17 -2.26 -12.82
N PRO A 148 -2.60 -2.37 -11.61
CA PRO A 148 -2.14 -3.66 -11.09
C PRO A 148 -3.26 -4.70 -10.94
N LEU A 149 -4.45 -4.29 -10.51
CA LEU A 149 -5.62 -5.17 -10.41
C LEU A 149 -6.08 -5.65 -11.80
N ALA A 150 -6.06 -4.76 -12.79
CA ALA A 150 -6.39 -5.12 -14.17
C ALA A 150 -5.35 -6.07 -14.79
N ILE A 151 -4.06 -5.88 -14.48
CA ILE A 151 -2.97 -6.78 -14.88
C ILE A 151 -3.17 -8.17 -14.26
N LYS A 152 -3.42 -8.25 -12.95
CA LYS A 152 -3.72 -9.53 -12.27
C LYS A 152 -4.95 -10.22 -12.86
N ALA A 153 -6.02 -9.47 -13.13
CA ALA A 153 -7.21 -9.99 -13.78
C ALA A 153 -6.92 -10.53 -15.19
N ALA A 154 -6.07 -9.87 -15.96
CA ALA A 154 -5.64 -10.34 -17.27
C ALA A 154 -4.83 -11.65 -17.16
N ILE A 155 -3.94 -11.76 -16.17
CA ILE A 155 -3.21 -13.00 -15.87
C ILE A 155 -4.18 -14.13 -15.50
N CYS A 156 -5.13 -13.88 -14.59
CA CYS A 156 -6.18 -14.84 -14.23
C CYS A 156 -6.94 -15.33 -15.47
N ARG A 157 -7.35 -14.41 -16.36
CA ARG A 157 -8.01 -14.77 -17.61
C ARG A 157 -7.15 -15.65 -18.52
N MET A 158 -5.86 -15.35 -18.65
CA MET A 158 -4.92 -16.17 -19.43
C MET A 158 -4.75 -17.58 -18.83
N LYS A 159 -4.87 -17.70 -17.51
CA LYS A 159 -4.82 -18.97 -16.76
C LYS A 159 -6.19 -19.68 -16.66
N GLU A 160 -7.24 -19.12 -17.25
CA GLU A 160 -8.64 -19.58 -17.11
C GLU A 160 -9.16 -19.58 -15.65
N ASP A 161 -8.58 -18.75 -14.79
CA ASP A 161 -8.97 -18.55 -13.39
C ASP A 161 -10.07 -17.47 -13.27
N TRP A 162 -11.31 -17.89 -13.47
CA TRP A 162 -12.47 -16.99 -13.37
C TRP A 162 -12.74 -16.48 -11.95
N ALA A 163 -12.34 -17.23 -10.92
CA ALA A 163 -12.51 -16.83 -9.53
C ALA A 163 -11.56 -15.68 -9.18
N GLY A 164 -10.29 -15.79 -9.58
CA GLY A 164 -9.30 -14.73 -9.42
C GLY A 164 -9.67 -13.47 -10.22
N GLU A 165 -10.12 -13.62 -11.47
CA GLU A 165 -10.57 -12.45 -12.26
C GLU A 165 -11.74 -11.73 -11.57
N ARG A 166 -12.71 -12.49 -11.05
CA ARG A 166 -13.84 -11.94 -10.30
C ARG A 166 -13.40 -11.20 -9.05
N LEU A 167 -12.46 -11.75 -8.29
CA LEU A 167 -11.92 -11.11 -7.08
C LEU A 167 -11.28 -9.75 -7.41
N MET A 168 -10.43 -9.69 -8.45
CA MET A 168 -9.78 -8.44 -8.85
C MET A 168 -10.81 -7.36 -9.24
N ARG A 169 -11.90 -7.75 -9.91
CA ARG A 169 -13.01 -6.84 -10.23
C ARG A 169 -13.71 -6.34 -8.97
N GLU A 170 -13.98 -7.21 -8.00
CA GLU A 170 -14.62 -6.83 -6.73
C GLU A 170 -13.75 -5.85 -5.93
N LEU A 171 -12.43 -6.05 -5.93
CA LEU A 171 -11.46 -5.13 -5.31
C LEU A 171 -11.41 -3.76 -6.01
N ALA A 172 -11.59 -3.72 -7.34
CA ALA A 172 -11.59 -2.47 -8.11
C ALA A 172 -12.93 -1.70 -8.04
N ALA A 173 -14.03 -2.36 -7.71
CA ALA A 173 -15.39 -1.81 -7.75
C ALA A 173 -15.61 -0.49 -6.97
N PRO A 174 -14.96 -0.25 -5.81
CA PRO A 174 -15.10 1.03 -5.10
C PRO A 174 -14.56 2.24 -5.88
N ARG A 175 -13.66 2.03 -6.83
CA ARG A 175 -12.92 3.10 -7.54
C ARG A 175 -13.19 3.13 -9.04
N LEU A 176 -13.66 2.02 -9.63
CA LEU A 176 -13.84 1.89 -11.07
C LEU A 176 -15.11 1.10 -11.42
N THR A 177 -15.85 1.56 -12.44
CA THR A 177 -17.00 0.82 -12.96
C THR A 177 -16.54 -0.49 -13.64
N GLU A 178 -17.39 -1.52 -13.61
CA GLU A 178 -17.10 -2.80 -14.25
C GLU A 178 -16.75 -2.65 -15.73
N GLY A 179 -17.46 -1.81 -16.49
CA GLY A 179 -17.20 -1.60 -17.91
C GLY A 179 -15.80 -1.04 -18.19
N LEU A 180 -15.35 -0.07 -17.40
CA LEU A 180 -14.00 0.49 -17.51
C LEU A 180 -12.93 -0.52 -17.07
N PHE A 181 -13.18 -1.25 -15.99
CA PHE A 181 -12.26 -2.30 -15.54
C PHE A 181 -12.06 -3.36 -16.62
N GLN A 182 -13.15 -3.84 -17.22
CA GLN A 182 -13.08 -4.83 -18.30
C GLN A 182 -12.33 -4.32 -19.54
N GLN A 183 -12.45 -3.04 -19.88
CA GLN A 183 -11.64 -2.43 -20.95
C GLN A 183 -10.14 -2.46 -20.63
N MET A 184 -9.76 -2.18 -19.38
CA MET A 184 -8.36 -2.27 -18.94
C MET A 184 -7.86 -3.73 -19.00
N VAL A 185 -8.64 -4.70 -18.52
CA VAL A 185 -8.27 -6.12 -18.60
C VAL A 185 -8.08 -6.54 -20.06
N SER A 186 -9.00 -6.19 -20.96
CA SER A 186 -8.88 -6.47 -22.39
C SER A 186 -7.65 -5.82 -23.03
N TYR A 187 -7.25 -4.62 -22.59
CA TYR A 187 -6.03 -3.96 -23.04
C TYR A 187 -4.78 -4.80 -22.69
N TYR A 188 -4.72 -5.37 -21.49
CA TYR A 188 -3.60 -6.21 -21.04
C TYR A 188 -3.63 -7.63 -21.60
N CYS A 189 -4.79 -8.14 -22.04
CA CYS A 189 -4.89 -9.40 -22.77
C CYS A 189 -4.50 -9.29 -24.26
N GLY A 190 -4.46 -8.09 -24.83
CA GLY A 190 -4.28 -7.89 -26.27
C GLY A 190 -2.82 -8.12 -26.74
N PRO A 191 -2.59 -8.73 -27.92
CA PRO A 191 -1.24 -8.84 -28.47
C PRO A 191 -0.70 -7.45 -28.85
N SER A 192 0.52 -7.16 -28.40
CA SER A 192 1.30 -5.92 -28.55
C SER A 192 1.35 -5.34 -29.98
N ARG A 193 0.29 -4.70 -30.48
CA ARG A 193 0.31 -3.86 -31.70
C ARG A 193 -0.82 -2.82 -31.70
N GLN A 194 -0.79 -1.83 -30.81
CA GLN A 194 -1.41 -0.48 -30.94
C GLN A 194 -1.65 0.12 -29.54
N GLN A 195 -0.60 0.57 -28.83
CA GLN A 195 -0.80 1.12 -27.47
C GLN A 195 -0.29 2.55 -27.24
N SER A 196 0.24 3.25 -28.25
CA SER A 196 0.76 4.62 -28.03
C SER A 196 -0.27 5.76 -28.17
N ALA A 197 -1.50 5.49 -28.62
CA ALA A 197 -2.46 6.55 -28.97
C ALA A 197 -3.51 6.86 -27.89
N LEU A 198 -3.93 5.87 -27.09
CA LEU A 198 -5.02 6.05 -26.12
C LEU A 198 -4.57 6.76 -24.82
N MET A 199 -3.34 6.51 -24.36
CA MET A 199 -2.82 7.10 -23.11
C MET A 199 -2.52 8.61 -23.21
N ARG A 200 -2.25 9.16 -24.42
CA ARG A 200 -2.09 10.62 -24.61
C ARG A 200 -3.41 11.39 -24.63
N GLY A 201 -4.53 10.70 -24.88
CA GLY A 201 -5.85 11.32 -24.98
C GLY A 201 -6.45 11.69 -23.62
N MET A 202 -6.05 11.03 -22.53
CA MET A 202 -6.62 11.27 -21.21
C MET A 202 -5.89 12.33 -20.37
N ALA A 203 -4.69 12.75 -20.77
CA ALA A 203 -3.91 13.80 -20.10
C ALA A 203 -4.13 15.22 -20.67
N GLY A 204 -5.06 15.39 -21.62
CA GLY A 204 -5.12 16.58 -22.47
C GLY A 204 -6.50 17.19 -22.66
N VAL A 205 -7.24 17.46 -21.59
CA VAL A 205 -8.41 18.36 -21.66
C VAL A 205 -8.07 19.65 -20.94
N ARG A 206 -7.50 20.62 -21.67
CA ARG A 206 -7.43 22.01 -21.20
C ARG A 206 -8.82 22.64 -21.32
N PRO A 207 -9.27 23.46 -20.34
CA PRO A 207 -10.50 24.21 -20.50
C PRO A 207 -10.32 25.28 -21.58
N LEU A 208 -11.23 25.30 -22.54
CA LEU A 208 -11.39 26.40 -23.50
C LEU A 208 -11.75 27.68 -22.74
N GLU A 209 -10.87 28.68 -22.82
CA GLU A 209 -11.17 30.07 -22.49
C GLU A 209 -12.39 30.53 -23.29
N ARG A 210 -13.42 31.03 -22.59
CA ARG A 210 -14.52 31.77 -23.19
C ARG A 210 -14.05 33.18 -23.50
N ALA A 211 -14.00 33.52 -24.78
CA ALA A 211 -13.90 34.89 -25.25
C ALA A 211 -15.28 35.37 -25.76
N ALA A 212 -15.60 36.62 -25.39
CA ALA A 212 -16.73 37.48 -25.76
C ALA A 212 -18.09 37.18 -25.12
#